data_AF-A0A6C0CUB5-F1
#
_entry.id   AF-A0A6C0CUB5-F1
#
_cell.length_a   1.000
_cell.length_b   1.000
_cell.length_c   1.000
_cell.angle_alpha   90.00
_cell.angle_beta   90.00
_cell.angle_gamma   90.00
#
_symmetry.space_group_name_H-M   'P 1'
#
loop_
_entity.id
_entity.type
_entity.pdbx_description
1 polymer ?
#
loop_
_entity_poly.entity_id
_entity_poly.type
_entity_poly.pdbx_seq_one_letter_code
_entity_poly.pdbx_strand_id
1 'polypeptide(L)'
;MDIRKLYNHDVWPSPRAVISCRNLGLIRKEPPKDSIGRIKKMTHMEGLELLAKKAKMPLENFLKLSRCEALEKLGCRKPCPHGGYTLYDPLYVSFKYL
;
A
#
# COMPACT_ATOMS: atom_id res chain seq x y z
N MET A 1 0.97 -17.17 -16.55
CA MET A 1 2.10 -16.67 -15.72
C MET A 1 1.74 -16.91 -14.26
N ASP A 2 2.57 -17.65 -13.53
CA ASP A 2 2.30 -18.01 -12.13
C ASP A 2 2.60 -16.78 -11.24
N ILE A 3 1.54 -16.15 -10.71
CA ILE A 3 1.60 -14.96 -9.85
C ILE A 3 2.56 -15.17 -8.67
N ARG A 4 2.75 -16.43 -8.23
CA ARG A 4 3.67 -16.79 -7.13
C ARG A 4 5.14 -16.49 -7.45
N LYS A 5 5.55 -16.42 -8.72
CA LYS A 5 6.92 -16.09 -9.12
C LYS A 5 7.24 -14.59 -9.08
N LEU A 6 6.24 -13.72 -8.96
CA LEU A 6 6.42 -12.28 -8.73
C LEU A 6 6.76 -11.94 -7.27
N TYR A 7 6.64 -12.91 -6.35
CA TYR A 7 6.82 -12.70 -4.90
C TYR A 7 8.27 -12.85 -4.41
N ASN A 8 9.24 -13.14 -5.28
CA ASN A 8 10.65 -13.40 -4.91
C ASN A 8 11.59 -12.20 -5.11
N HIS A 9 11.06 -11.00 -5.16
CA HIS A 9 11.88 -9.81 -5.23
C HIS A 9 12.07 -9.21 -3.82
N ASP A 10 13.19 -8.54 -3.57
CA ASP A 10 13.46 -7.63 -2.43
C ASP A 10 12.45 -6.45 -2.32
N VAL A 11 11.27 -6.59 -2.93
CA VAL A 11 10.38 -5.55 -3.39
C VAL A 11 9.00 -5.75 -2.75
N TRP A 12 8.67 -4.83 -1.86
CA TRP A 12 7.35 -4.30 -1.46
C TRP A 12 6.04 -5.04 -1.88
N PRO A 13 4.97 -5.02 -1.04
CA PRO A 13 4.85 -5.45 0.34
C PRO A 13 4.29 -6.89 0.37
N SER A 14 5.14 -7.87 0.63
CA SER A 14 4.71 -9.13 1.24
C SER A 14 3.92 -8.82 2.55
N PRO A 15 3.09 -9.72 3.10
CA PRO A 15 1.67 -10.00 2.87
C PRO A 15 0.67 -8.86 3.20
N ARG A 16 1.10 -7.61 3.43
CA ARG A 16 0.31 -6.62 4.20
C ARG A 16 -0.13 -5.37 3.44
N ALA A 17 -0.38 -5.46 2.12
CA ALA A 17 -0.94 -4.37 1.31
C ALA A 17 -2.17 -3.70 1.95
N VAL A 18 -3.05 -4.49 2.57
CA VAL A 18 -4.22 -4.01 3.32
C VAL A 18 -3.85 -3.05 4.46
N ILE A 19 -2.78 -3.36 5.20
CA ILE A 19 -2.31 -2.50 6.30
C ILE A 19 -1.70 -1.22 5.75
N SER A 20 -0.88 -1.31 4.70
CA SER A 20 -0.35 -0.11 4.03
C SER A 20 -1.48 0.79 3.51
N CYS A 21 -2.52 0.22 2.90
CA CYS A 21 -3.70 0.97 2.47
C CYS A 21 -4.41 1.65 3.66
N ARG A 22 -4.58 0.95 4.79
CA ARG A 22 -5.18 1.52 6.00
C ARG A 22 -4.34 2.68 6.54
N ASN A 23 -3.03 2.48 6.66
CA ASN A 23 -2.11 3.47 7.22
C ASN A 23 -1.95 4.70 6.30
N LEU A 24 -2.16 4.51 4.99
CA LEU A 24 -2.22 5.59 4.00
C LEU A 24 -3.60 6.25 3.87
N GLY A 25 -4.58 5.84 4.68
CA GLY A 25 -5.95 6.39 4.66
C GLY A 25 -6.75 6.02 3.39
N LEU A 26 -6.37 4.97 2.67
CA LEU A 26 -7.03 4.54 1.43
C LEU A 26 -8.29 3.70 1.66
N ILE A 27 -8.45 3.14 2.87
CA ILE A 27 -9.61 2.33 3.25
C ILE A 27 -10.48 3.17 4.18
N ARG A 28 -11.80 3.17 3.95
CA ARG A 28 -12.77 3.77 4.88
C ARG A 28 -12.67 3.08 6.25
N LYS A 29 -12.81 3.86 7.33
CA LYS A 29 -12.84 3.34 8.71
C LYS A 29 -13.98 2.33 8.89
N GLU A 30 -15.09 2.53 8.16
CA GLU A 30 -16.22 1.60 8.12
C GLU A 30 -16.13 0.72 6.88
N PRO A 31 -16.00 -0.61 7.06
CA PRO A 31 -15.95 -1.52 5.93
C PRO A 31 -17.34 -1.66 5.28
N PRO A 32 -17.41 -1.78 3.95
CA PRO A 32 -18.68 -2.02 3.26
C PRO A 32 -19.28 -3.35 3.74
N LYS A 33 -20.58 -3.34 4.02
CA LYS A 33 -21.34 -4.56 4.30
C LYS A 33 -21.75 -5.19 2.97
N ASP A 34 -21.66 -6.51 2.87
CA ASP A 34 -22.23 -7.25 1.74
C ASP A 34 -23.77 -7.23 1.78
N SER A 35 -24.41 -7.78 0.75
CA SER A 35 -25.87 -7.87 0.63
C SER A 35 -26.55 -8.66 1.75
N ILE A 36 -25.78 -9.32 2.62
CA ILE A 36 -26.21 -10.16 3.74
C ILE A 36 -25.80 -9.52 5.08
N GLY A 37 -25.27 -8.29 5.05
CA GLY A 37 -24.88 -7.53 6.24
C GLY A 37 -23.53 -7.92 6.85
N ARG A 38 -22.72 -8.79 6.21
CA ARG A 38 -21.38 -9.15 6.69
C ARG A 38 -20.36 -8.11 6.26
N ILE A 39 -19.37 -7.89 7.14
CA ILE A 39 -18.23 -7.02 6.85
C ILE A 39 -17.42 -7.63 5.69
N LYS A 40 -17.37 -6.96 4.53
CA LYS A 40 -16.49 -7.37 3.43
C LYS A 40 -15.05 -7.06 3.82
N LYS A 41 -14.25 -8.11 4.04
CA LYS A 41 -12.81 -7.99 4.29
C LYS A 41 -12.10 -7.69 2.98
N MET A 42 -11.27 -6.66 2.96
CA MET A 42 -10.43 -6.35 1.80
C MET A 42 -9.34 -7.42 1.64
N THR A 43 -9.23 -7.94 0.43
CA THR A 43 -8.20 -8.92 0.07
C THR A 43 -6.85 -8.25 -0.17
N HIS A 44 -5.78 -9.04 -0.18
CA HIS A 44 -4.44 -8.53 -0.50
C HIS A 44 -4.37 -7.93 -1.92
N MET A 45 -5.02 -8.57 -2.91
CA MET A 45 -5.07 -8.08 -4.29
C MET A 45 -5.81 -6.75 -4.42
N GLU A 46 -6.99 -6.61 -3.80
CA GLU A 46 -7.70 -5.33 -3.76
C GLU A 46 -6.83 -4.23 -3.11
N GLY A 47 -6.02 -4.58 -2.11
CA GLY A 47 -5.04 -3.68 -1.52
C GLY A 47 -3.95 -3.24 -2.51
N LEU A 48 -3.36 -4.19 -3.25
CA LEU A 48 -2.37 -3.87 -4.27
C LEU A 48 -2.94 -2.98 -5.38
N GLU A 49 -4.17 -3.22 -5.82
CA GLU A 49 -4.85 -2.39 -6.80
C GLU A 49 -5.06 -0.96 -6.29
N LEU A 50 -5.45 -0.79 -5.03
CA LEU A 50 -5.58 0.54 -4.42
C LEU A 50 -4.24 1.28 -4.31
N LEU A 51 -3.16 0.57 -4.00
CA LEU A 51 -1.81 1.14 -3.97
C LEU A 51 -1.36 1.57 -5.37
N ALA A 52 -1.55 0.72 -6.38
CA ALA A 52 -1.26 1.04 -7.78
C ALA A 52 -2.08 2.24 -8.26
N LYS A 53 -3.36 2.32 -7.88
CA LYS A 53 -4.23 3.47 -8.16
C LYS A 53 -3.73 4.75 -7.48
N LYS A 54 -3.29 4.69 -6.22
CA LYS A 54 -2.67 5.83 -5.52
C LYS A 54 -1.39 6.28 -6.24
N ALA A 55 -0.59 5.33 -6.71
CA ALA A 55 0.61 5.57 -7.52
C ALA A 55 0.32 6.01 -8.97
N LYS A 56 -0.97 6.11 -9.36
CA LYS A 56 -1.46 6.51 -10.69
C LYS A 56 -0.87 5.68 -11.84
N MET A 57 -0.78 4.36 -11.65
CA MET A 57 -0.24 3.45 -12.67
C MET A 57 -0.93 2.08 -12.66
N PRO A 58 -0.79 1.29 -13.74
CA PRO A 58 -1.28 -0.09 -13.78
C PRO A 58 -0.61 -0.97 -12.72
N LEU A 59 -1.36 -1.96 -12.20
CA LEU A 59 -0.88 -2.89 -11.17
C LEU A 59 0.41 -3.60 -11.58
N GLU A 60 0.48 -4.09 -12.82
CA GLU A 60 1.67 -4.81 -13.32
C GLU A 60 2.94 -3.94 -13.30
N ASN A 61 2.80 -2.65 -13.58
CA ASN A 61 3.94 -1.72 -13.55
C ASN A 61 4.31 -1.37 -12.11
N PHE A 62 3.30 -1.20 -11.25
CA PHE A 62 3.53 -0.97 -9.82
C PHE A 62 4.29 -2.13 -9.17
N LEU A 63 3.97 -3.37 -9.50
CA LEU A 63 4.64 -4.57 -8.98
C LEU A 63 6.08 -4.74 -9.47
N LYS A 64 6.49 -4.00 -10.51
CA LYS A 64 7.87 -4.01 -11.03
C LYS A 64 8.76 -2.92 -10.41
N LEU A 65 8.18 -1.94 -9.71
CA LEU A 65 8.92 -0.86 -9.09
C LEU A 65 9.79 -1.38 -7.95
N SER A 66 10.99 -0.83 -7.78
CA SER A 66 11.76 -1.09 -6.56
C SER A 66 11.05 -0.58 -5.31
N ARG A 67 11.55 -1.04 -4.17
CA ARG A 67 11.04 -0.68 -2.85
C ARG A 67 10.96 0.87 -2.68
N CYS A 68 12.05 1.58 -2.93
CA CYS A 68 12.11 3.03 -2.79
C CYS A 68 11.20 3.78 -3.77
N GLU A 69 11.16 3.34 -5.03
CA GLU A 69 10.32 3.95 -6.07
C GLU A 69 8.82 3.82 -5.74
N ALA A 70 8.40 2.66 -5.24
CA ALA A 70 7.03 2.44 -4.81
C ALA A 70 6.62 3.43 -3.70
N LEU A 71 7.46 3.63 -2.69
CA LEU A 71 7.21 4.62 -1.63
C LEU A 71 7.11 6.04 -2.14
N GLU A 72 8.00 6.42 -3.04
CA GLU A 72 7.98 7.74 -3.64
C GLU A 72 6.68 7.99 -4.39
N LYS A 73 6.24 7.02 -5.21
CA LYS A 73 4.98 7.10 -5.96
C LYS A 73 3.76 7.10 -5.04
N LEU A 74 3.82 6.42 -3.90
CA LEU A 74 2.78 6.47 -2.87
C LEU A 74 2.80 7.75 -2.03
N GLY A 75 3.82 8.59 -2.18
CA GLY A 75 3.98 9.84 -1.42
C GLY A 75 4.38 9.62 0.04
N CYS A 76 5.00 8.49 0.36
CA CYS A 76 5.42 8.15 1.72
C CYS A 76 6.69 8.90 2.13
N ARG A 77 6.58 10.22 2.25
CA ARG A 77 7.68 11.15 2.54
C ARG A 77 7.44 11.84 3.88
N LYS A 78 8.49 12.02 4.66
CA LYS A 78 8.50 12.84 5.89
C LYS A 78 9.59 13.91 5.79
N PRO A 79 9.34 15.12 6.30
CA PRO A 79 10.36 16.16 6.31
C PRO A 79 11.56 15.69 7.14
N CYS A 80 12.77 15.92 6.61
CA CYS A 80 14.00 15.67 7.33
C CYS A 80 14.44 16.94 8.07
N PRO A 81 14.88 16.87 9.35
CA PRO A 81 15.37 18.03 10.08
C PRO A 81 16.54 18.77 9.41
N HIS A 82 17.31 18.06 8.57
CA HIS A 82 18.48 18.59 7.88
C HIS A 82 18.18 19.09 6.45
N GLY A 83 16.90 19.27 6.11
CA GLY A 83 16.45 19.62 4.77
C GLY A 83 16.12 18.39 3.91
N GLY A 84 15.19 18.56 2.97
CA GLY A 84 14.70 17.47 2.11
C GLY A 84 13.65 16.59 2.79
N TYR A 85 13.60 15.32 2.38
CA TYR A 85 12.66 14.34 2.91
C TYR A 85 13.29 12.96 3.04
N THR A 86 12.76 12.16 3.95
CA THR A 86 13.05 10.73 4.06
C THR A 86 11.82 9.93 3.65
N LEU A 87 12.06 8.75 3.07
CA LEU A 87 10.99 7.80 2.78
C LEU A 87 10.66 7.01 4.03
N TYR A 88 9.38 6.73 4.26
CA TYR A 88 8.94 5.86 5.34
C TYR A 88 8.10 4.71 4.80
N ASP A 89 8.15 3.58 5.50
CA ASP A 89 7.28 2.45 5.18
C ASP A 89 5.91 2.63 5.87
N PRO A 90 4.81 2.78 5.12
CA PRO A 90 3.48 2.90 5.70
C PRO A 90 3.05 1.67 6.50
N LEU A 91 3.67 0.50 6.34
CA LEU A 91 3.41 -0.69 7.14
C LEU A 91 3.65 -0.45 8.64
N TYR A 92 4.65 0.35 8.99
CA TYR A 92 5.06 0.60 10.38
C TYR A 92 4.58 1.95 10.92
N VAL A 93 3.87 2.73 10.11
CA VAL A 93 3.27 3.99 10.56
C VAL A 93 1.89 3.71 11.13
N SER A 94 1.77 3.78 12.46
CA SER A 94 0.49 3.73 13.15
C SER A 94 -0.29 5.03 12.90
N PHE A 95 -1.57 4.93 12.52
CA PHE A 95 -2.52 6.03 12.40
C PHE A 95 -2.79 6.78 13.73
N LYS A 96 -2.05 6.48 14.81
CA LYS A 96 -2.24 7.05 16.15
C LYS A 96 -1.73 8.48 16.33
N TYR A 97 -1.15 9.11 15.31
CA TYR A 97 -0.52 10.44 15.45
C TYR A 97 -0.89 11.44 14.33
N LEU A 98 -2.12 11.37 13.81
CA LEU A 98 -2.72 12.47 13.05
C LEU A 98 -4.01 12.91 13.73
#